data_AF-K9H7M1-F1
#
_entry.id   AF-K9H7M1-F1
#
_cell.length_a   1.000
_cell.length_b   1.000
_cell.length_c   1.000
_cell.angle_alpha   90.00
_cell.angle_beta   90.00
_cell.angle_gamma   90.00
#
_symmetry.space_group_name_H-M   'P 1'
#
loop_
_entity.id
_entity.type
_entity.pdbx_description
1 polymer ?
#
loop_
_entity_poly.entity_id
_entity_poly.type
_entity_poly.pdbx_seq_one_letter_code
_entity_poly.pdbx_strand_id
1 'polypeptide(L)'
;MWGRKVMNAKTTKLRTIVEHSVEAITYIYDFGDDWHHRIIVEAVGTADPNLAYPRLFDGERCGRPEDVGGVPGYFDFLGAVTMPGDPGHQRLPTWYGGPYDPDDIDARTTRLRLGMIAKRQRAGKAAYAKRRS
;
A
#
# COMPACT_ATOMS: atom_id res chain seq x y z
N MET A 1 -9.37 19.74 19.13
CA MET A 1 -9.71 19.77 17.68
C MET A 1 -10.81 18.74 17.41
N TRP A 2 -12.07 19.04 17.74
CA TRP A 2 -13.23 18.17 17.49
C TRP A 2 -14.20 18.90 16.57
N GLY A 3 -14.66 18.23 15.50
CA GLY A 3 -15.54 18.83 14.49
C GLY A 3 -15.34 18.35 13.05
N ARG A 4 -14.34 17.49 12.76
CA ARG A 4 -14.22 16.90 11.42
C ARG A 4 -15.25 15.78 11.25
N LYS A 5 -16.08 15.89 10.21
CA LYS A 5 -17.02 14.84 9.81
C LYS A 5 -16.26 13.57 9.45
N VAL A 6 -16.51 12.49 10.18
CA VAL A 6 -15.98 11.17 9.84
C VAL A 6 -16.81 10.58 8.71
N MET A 7 -16.15 10.23 7.61
CA MET A 7 -16.78 9.61 6.45
C MET A 7 -16.62 8.09 6.50
N ASN A 8 -17.63 7.34 6.08
CA ASN A 8 -17.55 5.88 6.05
C ASN A 8 -16.73 5.42 4.83
N ALA A 9 -15.59 4.78 5.07
CA ALA A 9 -14.68 4.32 4.02
C ALA A 9 -15.32 3.30 3.06
N LYS A 10 -16.30 2.51 3.51
CA LYS A 10 -16.99 1.51 2.69
C LYS A 10 -17.87 2.13 1.60
N THR A 11 -18.43 3.32 1.86
CA THR A 11 -19.39 3.97 0.97
C THR A 11 -18.85 5.23 0.31
N THR A 12 -17.80 5.82 0.87
CA THR A 12 -17.14 7.01 0.32
C THR A 12 -16.26 6.61 -0.86
N LYS A 13 -16.50 7.19 -2.03
CA LYS A 13 -15.71 6.93 -3.24
C LYS A 13 -14.52 7.89 -3.29
N LEU A 14 -13.36 7.41 -3.74
CA LEU A 14 -12.19 8.25 -4.00
C LEU A 14 -12.51 9.40 -4.97
N ARG A 15 -13.34 9.15 -5.99
CA ARG A 15 -13.85 10.19 -6.91
C ARG A 15 -14.41 11.39 -6.15
N THR A 16 -15.25 11.16 -5.14
CA THR A 16 -15.87 12.24 -4.37
C THR A 16 -14.82 13.05 -3.62
N ILE A 17 -13.77 12.41 -3.11
CA ILE A 17 -12.68 13.10 -2.42
C ILE A 17 -11.89 13.98 -3.41
N VAL A 18 -11.54 13.43 -4.57
CA VAL A 18 -10.78 14.13 -5.61
C VAL A 18 -11.56 15.28 -6.24
N GLU A 19 -12.86 15.13 -6.48
CA GLU A 19 -13.75 16.18 -7.01
C GLU A 19 -13.83 17.41 -6.07
N HIS A 20 -13.50 17.25 -4.79
CA HIS A 20 -13.38 18.37 -3.83
C HIS A 20 -11.96 18.97 -3.79
N SER A 21 -11.15 18.75 -4.83
CA SER A 21 -9.79 19.28 -4.97
C SER A 21 -8.83 18.82 -3.86
N VAL A 22 -9.02 17.59 -3.35
CA VAL A 22 -8.06 16.99 -2.41
C VAL A 22 -6.92 16.35 -3.21
N GLU A 23 -5.72 16.91 -3.06
CA GLU A 23 -4.51 16.46 -3.75
C GLU A 23 -3.64 15.51 -2.92
N ALA A 24 -3.79 15.53 -1.59
CA ALA A 24 -3.02 14.68 -0.68
C ALA A 24 -3.90 14.11 0.45
N ILE A 25 -3.69 12.84 0.75
CA ILE A 25 -4.39 12.10 1.80
C ILE A 25 -3.33 11.45 2.69
N THR A 26 -3.43 11.66 4.01
CA THR A 26 -2.67 10.88 4.99
C THR A 26 -3.44 9.61 5.31
N TYR A 27 -2.82 8.46 5.10
CA TYR A 27 -3.33 7.15 5.47
C TYR A 27 -2.48 6.60 6.61
N ILE A 28 -3.09 6.48 7.80
CA ILE A 28 -2.44 5.87 8.96
C ILE A 28 -2.83 4.40 8.99
N TYR A 29 -1.83 3.53 8.95
CA TYR A 29 -1.97 2.08 8.99
C TYR A 29 -1.27 1.55 10.25
N ASP A 30 -1.83 0.49 10.82
CA ASP A 30 -1.38 -0.12 12.07
C ASP A 30 -1.24 0.92 13.21
N PHE A 31 -2.27 1.02 14.05
CA PHE A 31 -2.25 1.97 15.16
C PHE A 31 -1.28 1.58 16.30
N GLY A 32 -0.66 0.40 16.24
CA GLY A 32 0.47 0.05 17.11
C GLY A 32 1.75 0.74 16.65
N ASP A 33 2.15 0.47 15.40
CA ASP A 33 3.39 0.98 14.81
C ASP A 33 3.30 2.41 14.25
N ASP A 34 2.08 2.95 14.12
CA ASP A 34 1.75 4.29 13.64
C ASP A 34 2.35 4.63 12.27
N TRP A 35 2.12 3.76 11.28
CA TRP A 35 2.63 3.98 9.93
C TRP A 35 1.86 5.07 9.19
N HIS A 36 2.55 6.16 8.85
CA HIS A 36 1.95 7.25 8.07
C HIS A 36 2.34 7.13 6.60
N HIS A 37 1.35 6.88 5.75
CA HIS A 37 1.48 6.94 4.31
C HIS A 37 0.90 8.24 3.78
N ARG A 38 1.63 8.88 2.86
CA ARG A 38 1.12 10.03 2.11
C ARG A 38 0.72 9.57 0.71
N ILE A 39 -0.57 9.67 0.41
CA ILE A 39 -1.13 9.34 -0.90
C ILE A 39 -1.34 10.66 -1.64
N ILE A 40 -0.72 10.82 -2.79
CA ILE A 40 -0.81 12.04 -3.61
C ILE A 40 -1.55 11.71 -4.90
N VAL A 41 -2.49 12.58 -5.28
CA VAL A 41 -3.21 12.49 -6.55
C VAL A 41 -2.44 13.30 -7.57
N GLU A 42 -1.63 12.63 -8.38
CA GLU A 42 -0.78 13.29 -9.37
C GLU A 42 -1.54 13.69 -10.64
N ALA A 43 -2.49 12.85 -11.07
CA ALA A 43 -3.29 13.09 -12.26
C ALA A 43 -4.66 12.43 -12.17
N VAL A 44 -5.66 13.04 -12.80
CA VAL A 44 -7.02 12.52 -12.91
C VAL A 44 -7.41 12.52 -14.38
N GLY A 45 -7.89 11.39 -14.87
CA GLY A 45 -8.26 11.24 -16.28
C GLY A 45 -9.21 10.08 -16.53
N THR A 46 -9.58 9.95 -17.80
CA THR A 46 -10.41 8.83 -18.26
C THR A 46 -9.61 7.54 -18.19
N ALA A 47 -10.19 6.51 -17.58
CA ALA A 47 -9.56 5.20 -17.53
C ALA A 47 -9.53 4.56 -18.92
N ASP A 48 -8.38 4.04 -19.34
CA ASP A 48 -8.26 3.25 -20.57
C ASP A 48 -9.10 1.96 -20.46
N PRO A 49 -10.08 1.72 -21.36
CA PRO A 49 -10.95 0.55 -21.31
C PRO A 49 -10.20 -0.78 -21.54
N ASN A 50 -9.05 -0.76 -22.20
CA ASN A 50 -8.26 -1.96 -22.48
C ASN A 50 -7.42 -2.39 -21.26
N LEU A 51 -7.17 -1.48 -20.32
CA LEU A 51 -6.36 -1.75 -19.14
C LEU A 51 -7.21 -2.24 -17.95
N ALA A 52 -6.61 -3.13 -17.14
CA ALA A 52 -7.20 -3.61 -15.89
C ALA A 52 -6.61 -2.83 -14.71
N TYR A 53 -7.43 -2.36 -13.79
CA TYR A 53 -7.01 -1.58 -12.62
C TYR A 53 -7.38 -2.31 -11.31
N PRO A 54 -6.63 -2.13 -10.21
CA PRO A 54 -5.43 -1.29 -10.05
C PRO A 54 -4.16 -1.89 -10.70
N ARG A 55 -3.11 -1.07 -10.87
CA ARG A 55 -1.82 -1.48 -11.43
C ARG A 55 -0.67 -0.80 -10.69
N LEU A 56 0.46 -1.49 -10.61
CA LEU A 56 1.74 -0.88 -10.26
C LEU A 56 2.34 -0.30 -11.53
N PHE A 57 2.54 1.01 -11.55
CA PHE A 57 3.27 1.69 -12.62
C PHE A 57 4.77 1.59 -12.35
N ASP A 58 5.19 2.08 -11.19
CA ASP A 58 6.57 2.07 -10.73
C ASP A 58 6.62 2.06 -9.19
N GLY A 59 7.81 1.91 -8.63
CA GLY A 59 8.10 2.18 -7.23
C GLY A 59 9.51 1.73 -6.85
N GLU A 60 9.91 2.14 -5.65
CA GLU A 60 11.22 1.88 -5.09
C GLU A 60 11.12 1.31 -3.68
N ARG A 61 12.17 0.57 -3.29
CA ARG A 61 12.40 0.02 -1.96
C ARG A 61 11.39 -1.03 -1.52
N CYS A 62 11.83 -1.88 -0.61
CA CYS A 62 10.97 -2.90 -0.03
C CYS A 62 9.96 -2.28 0.95
N GLY A 63 8.79 -2.90 1.03
CA GLY A 63 7.82 -2.61 2.09
C GLY A 63 8.44 -2.83 3.47
N ARG A 64 7.99 -2.05 4.45
CA ARG A 64 8.42 -2.23 5.85
C ARG A 64 7.87 -3.56 6.37
N PRO A 65 8.62 -4.33 7.17
CA PRO A 65 8.06 -5.49 7.86
C PRO A 65 6.91 -5.07 8.79
N GLU A 66 5.87 -5.89 8.87
CA GLU A 66 4.79 -5.71 9.85
C GLU A 66 5.33 -5.95 11.28
N ASP A 67 4.74 -5.29 12.28
CA ASP A 67 5.06 -5.46 13.70
C ASP A 67 6.55 -5.23 14.05
N VAL A 68 7.25 -4.39 13.29
CA VAL A 68 8.68 -4.11 13.49
C VAL A 68 8.93 -3.05 14.58
N GLY A 69 7.87 -2.42 15.10
CA GLY A 69 7.96 -1.39 16.14
C GLY A 69 8.03 0.03 15.56
N GLY A 70 7.32 0.25 14.45
CA GLY A 70 7.20 1.55 13.81
C GLY A 70 8.52 2.04 13.21
N VAL A 71 8.59 3.35 12.96
CA VAL A 71 9.73 3.98 12.30
C VAL A 71 11.07 3.68 13.00
N PRO A 72 11.19 3.76 14.34
CA PRO A 72 12.45 3.45 15.02
C PRO A 72 12.86 1.99 14.83
N GLY A 73 11.94 1.04 15.05
CA GLY A 73 12.25 -0.38 14.92
C GLY A 73 12.61 -0.78 13.50
N TYR A 74 12.04 -0.12 12.48
CA TYR A 74 12.46 -0.31 11.09
C TYR A 74 13.91 0.13 10.84
N PHE A 75 14.37 1.24 11.42
CA PHE A 75 15.76 1.66 11.25
C PHE A 75 16.74 0.73 11.98
N ASP A 76 16.38 0.24 13.17
CA ASP A 76 17.15 -0.78 13.88
C ASP A 76 17.23 -2.07 13.05
N PHE A 77 16.12 -2.49 12.45
CA PHE A 77 16.05 -3.62 11.53
C PHE A 77 16.94 -3.41 10.30
N LEU A 78 16.88 -2.24 9.65
CA LEU A 78 17.74 -1.92 8.51
C LEU A 78 19.22 -1.96 8.87
N GLY A 79 19.60 -1.43 10.04
CA GLY A 79 20.98 -1.52 10.51
C GLY A 79 21.43 -2.97 10.64
N ALA A 80 20.59 -3.80 11.27
CA ALA A 80 20.87 -5.20 11.45
C ALA A 80 20.96 -5.98 10.13
N VAL A 81 20.11 -5.74 9.13
CA VAL A 81 20.14 -6.52 7.88
C VAL A 81 21.22 -6.06 6.89
N THR A 82 21.65 -4.80 6.97
CA THR A 82 22.66 -4.24 6.05
C THR A 82 24.09 -4.25 6.59
N MET A 83 24.28 -4.41 7.90
CA MET A 83 25.60 -4.42 8.54
C MET A 83 25.94 -5.79 9.16
N PRO A 84 26.86 -6.58 8.56
CA PRO A 84 27.24 -7.90 9.08
C PRO A 84 27.80 -7.93 10.50
N GLY A 85 28.31 -6.79 10.99
CA GLY A 85 28.85 -6.65 12.34
C GLY A 85 27.82 -6.27 13.41
N ASP A 86 26.55 -6.08 13.04
CA ASP A 86 25.50 -5.70 13.98
C ASP A 86 25.10 -6.90 14.87
N PRO A 87 24.96 -6.72 16.20
CA PRO A 87 24.52 -7.80 17.09
C PRO A 87 23.16 -8.42 16.72
N GLY A 88 22.31 -7.67 16.04
CA GLY A 88 21.01 -8.09 15.51
C GLY A 88 21.06 -8.85 14.18
N HIS A 89 22.21 -8.87 13.48
CA HIS A 89 22.35 -9.40 12.11
C HIS A 89 21.96 -10.88 11.97
N GLN A 90 22.08 -11.69 13.03
CA GLN A 90 21.65 -13.09 13.01
C GLN A 90 20.18 -13.29 13.40
N ARG A 91 19.63 -12.40 14.25
CA ARG A 91 18.29 -12.57 14.84
C ARG A 91 17.19 -11.97 13.97
N LEU A 92 17.42 -10.80 13.39
CA LEU A 92 16.37 -10.02 12.74
C LEU A 92 15.97 -10.54 11.35
N PRO A 93 16.88 -11.02 10.47
CA PRO A 93 16.49 -11.74 9.25
C PRO A 93 15.70 -13.02 9.54
N THR A 94 16.09 -13.74 10.60
CA THR A 94 15.39 -14.97 11.03
C THR A 94 13.97 -14.65 11.50
N TRP A 95 13.80 -13.57 12.27
CA TRP A 95 12.48 -13.09 12.69
C TRP A 95 11.62 -12.66 11.50
N TYR A 96 12.20 -11.94 10.53
CA TYR A 96 11.52 -11.55 9.29
C TYR A 96 11.10 -12.77 8.45
N GLY A 97 11.80 -13.90 8.60
CA GLY A 97 11.52 -15.14 7.90
C GLY A 97 12.32 -15.33 6.62
N GLY A 98 13.42 -14.59 6.43
CA GLY A 98 14.27 -14.72 5.26
C GLY A 98 15.22 -13.54 5.03
N PRO A 99 15.90 -13.53 3.88
CA PRO A 99 16.67 -12.35 3.46
C PRO A 99 15.74 -11.16 3.21
N TYR A 100 16.21 -9.98 3.58
CA TYR A 100 15.53 -8.71 3.32
C TYR A 100 16.47 -7.82 2.51
N ASP A 101 16.06 -7.49 1.29
CA ASP A 101 16.72 -6.48 0.47
C ASP A 101 15.92 -5.17 0.57
N PRO A 102 16.45 -4.12 1.23
CA PRO A 102 15.72 -2.87 1.38
C PRO A 102 15.44 -2.13 0.07
N ASP A 103 16.15 -2.47 -1.02
CA ASP A 103 16.03 -1.82 -2.31
C ASP A 103 15.14 -2.61 -3.30
N ASP A 104 14.75 -3.84 -2.97
CA ASP A 104 13.83 -4.64 -3.79
C ASP A 104 12.36 -4.41 -3.41
N ILE A 105 11.63 -3.70 -4.28
CA ILE A 105 10.19 -3.49 -4.16
C ILE A 105 9.35 -4.75 -4.40
N ASP A 106 9.95 -5.83 -4.90
CA ASP A 106 9.23 -7.04 -5.34
C ASP A 106 8.10 -6.69 -6.33
N ALA A 107 8.48 -5.95 -7.38
CA ALA A 107 7.53 -5.45 -8.39
C ALA A 107 6.76 -6.60 -9.07
N ARG A 108 7.37 -7.78 -9.19
CA ARG A 108 6.73 -8.96 -9.79
C ARG A 108 5.57 -9.44 -8.93
N THR A 109 5.81 -9.74 -7.65
CA THR A 109 4.74 -10.23 -6.76
C THR A 109 3.66 -9.17 -6.59
N THR A 110 4.04 -7.90 -6.46
CA THR A 110 3.10 -6.78 -6.36
C THR A 110 2.19 -6.70 -7.59
N ARG A 111 2.74 -6.75 -8.80
CA ARG A 111 1.94 -6.78 -10.04
C ARG A 111 1.01 -7.99 -10.11
N LEU A 112 1.47 -9.17 -9.71
CA LEU A 112 0.62 -10.37 -9.68
C LEU A 112 -0.58 -10.21 -8.74
N ARG A 113 -0.34 -9.73 -7.51
CA ARG A 113 -1.39 -9.49 -6.50
C ARG A 113 -2.39 -8.44 -6.98
N LEU A 114 -1.91 -7.32 -7.52
CA LEU A 114 -2.79 -6.29 -8.11
C LEU A 114 -3.60 -6.83 -9.29
N GLY A 115 -3.00 -7.68 -10.12
CA GLY A 115 -3.69 -8.36 -11.22
C GLY A 115 -4.83 -9.27 -10.73
N MET A 116 -4.65 -9.99 -9.62
CA MET A 116 -5.72 -10.78 -9.00
C MET A 116 -6.88 -9.90 -8.50
N ILE A 117 -6.56 -8.77 -7.86
CA ILE A 117 -7.56 -7.78 -7.41
C ILE A 117 -8.34 -7.24 -8.63
N ALA A 118 -7.64 -6.85 -9.69
CA ALA A 118 -8.24 -6.32 -10.91
C ALA A 118 -9.19 -7.33 -11.58
N LYS A 119 -8.78 -8.61 -11.66
CA LYS A 119 -9.63 -9.71 -12.17
C LYS A 119 -10.92 -9.84 -11.34
N ARG A 120 -10.80 -9.88 -10.01
CA ARG A 120 -11.95 -9.98 -9.10
C ARG A 120 -12.92 -8.80 -9.27
N GLN A 121 -12.40 -7.58 -9.38
CA GLN A 121 -13.23 -6.39 -9.57
C GLN A 121 -13.96 -6.38 -10.91
N ARG A 122 -13.30 -6.77 -12.00
CA ARG A 122 -13.93 -6.90 -13.33
C ARG A 122 -15.08 -7.90 -13.30
N ALA A 123 -14.86 -9.09 -12.72
CA ALA A 123 -15.90 -10.09 -12.57
C ALA A 123 -17.10 -9.58 -11.74
N GLY A 124 -16.83 -8.88 -10.63
CA GLY A 124 -17.86 -8.28 -9.80
C GLY A 124 -18.70 -7.22 -10.53
N LYS A 125 -18.06 -6.35 -11.33
CA LYS A 125 -18.76 -5.34 -12.15
C LYS A 125 -19.63 -5.99 -13.23
N ALA A 126 -19.12 -7.00 -13.92
CA ALA A 126 -19.87 -7.72 -14.95
C ALA A 126 -21.10 -8.43 -14.36
N ALA A 127 -20.94 -9.11 -13.22
CA ALA A 127 -22.04 -9.75 -12.52
C ALA A 127 -23.11 -8.75 -12.04
N TYR A 128 -22.69 -7.58 -11.54
CA TYR A 128 -23.61 -6.51 -11.15
C TYR A 128 -24.40 -5.96 -12.34
N ALA A 129 -23.74 -5.74 -13.49
CA ALA A 129 -24.40 -5.27 -14.70
C ALA A 129 -25.47 -6.25 -15.20
N LYS A 130 -25.15 -7.55 -15.22
CA LYS A 130 -26.10 -8.62 -15.61
C LYS A 130 -27.33 -8.71 -14.70
N ARG A 131 -27.20 -8.39 -13.41
CA ARG A 131 -28.34 -8.38 -12.46
C ARG A 131 -29.28 -7.19 -12.67
N ARG A 132 -28.87 -6.17 -13.43
CA ARG A 132 -29.63 -4.94 -13.68
C ARG A 132 -30.17 -4.83 -15.11
N SER A 133 -29.78 -5.75 -16.00
CA SER A 133 -30.33 -5.92 -17.34
C SER A 133 -31.47 -6.93 -17.32
#